data_AF-A0A6I3V0C2-F1
#
_entry.id   AF-A0A6I3V0C2-F1
#
_cell.length_a   1.000
_cell.length_b   1.000
_cell.length_c   1.000
_cell.angle_alpha   90.00
_cell.angle_beta   90.00
_cell.angle_gamma   90.00
#
_symmetry.space_group_name_H-M   'P 1'
#
loop_
_entity.id
_entity.type
_entity.pdbx_description
1 polymer ?
#
loop_
_entity_poly.entity_id
_entity_poly.type
_entity_poly.pdbx_seq_one_letter_code
_entity_poly.pdbx_strand_id
1 'polypeptide(L)'
;EVTASNLSTVKTKATVVEKPLKDFRASTSDQSGWVESNGKWYFYESGDVKTGWVKTDGKWYYLNDLGVMQTGFVKFSGSWYYLSNSGAMFTGWGTDGSRWFY
;
A
#
# COMPACT_ATOMS: atom_id res chain seq x y z
N GLU A 1 18.48 25.56 40.40
CA GLU A 1 18.68 24.79 39.15
C GLU A 1 17.45 23.92 38.92
N VAL A 2 16.93 23.87 37.69
CA VAL A 2 15.63 23.28 37.36
C VAL A 2 15.81 21.78 37.13
N THR A 3 15.22 20.92 37.98
CA THR A 3 15.15 19.48 37.70
C THR A 3 13.72 19.08 37.33
N ALA A 4 13.64 18.41 36.19
CA ALA A 4 12.47 18.00 35.42
C ALA A 4 11.24 17.55 36.20
N SER A 5 10.10 18.04 35.71
CA SER A 5 8.75 17.78 36.19
C SER A 5 8.21 16.41 35.72
N ASN A 6 7.53 15.72 36.64
CA ASN A 6 6.22 15.04 36.53
C ASN A 6 6.02 13.87 35.54
N LEU A 7 5.71 12.66 36.05
CA LEU A 7 4.35 12.07 36.22
C LEU A 7 3.78 11.57 34.87
N SER A 8 3.34 10.34 34.63
CA SER A 8 2.55 9.44 35.47
C SER A 8 2.52 8.03 34.86
N THR A 9 2.47 7.04 35.75
CA THR A 9 1.98 5.68 35.52
C THR A 9 0.67 5.65 34.72
N VAL A 10 0.65 4.95 33.59
CA VAL A 10 -0.56 4.25 33.13
C VAL A 10 -0.16 2.82 32.74
N LYS A 11 -0.33 1.90 33.69
CA LYS A 11 -0.45 0.48 33.40
C LYS A 11 -1.83 0.27 32.76
N THR A 12 -1.89 0.01 31.47
CA THR A 12 -3.10 -0.54 30.83
C THR A 12 -2.77 -1.90 30.25
N LYS A 13 -3.35 -2.90 30.89
CA LYS A 13 -3.37 -4.31 30.53
C LYS A 13 -4.20 -4.45 29.25
N ALA A 14 -3.54 -4.52 28.09
CA ALA A 14 -4.16 -4.95 26.85
C ALA A 14 -3.61 -6.33 26.51
N THR A 15 -4.43 -7.36 26.72
CA THR A 15 -4.18 -8.71 26.20
C THR A 15 -4.32 -8.65 24.68
N VAL A 16 -3.24 -8.29 23.99
CA VAL A 16 -3.15 -8.46 22.55
C VAL A 16 -2.76 -9.91 22.31
N VAL A 17 -3.66 -10.67 21.72
CA VAL A 17 -3.40 -12.03 21.24
C VAL A 17 -2.28 -11.94 20.21
N GLU A 18 -1.07 -12.28 20.64
CA GLU A 18 0.14 -12.35 19.83
C GLU A 18 -0.02 -13.47 18.80
N LYS A 19 -0.41 -13.11 17.56
CA LYS A 19 -0.07 -13.94 16.39
C LYS A 19 1.43 -13.72 16.15
N PRO A 20 2.27 -14.77 16.10
CA PRO A 20 3.70 -14.62 16.26
C PRO A 20 4.31 -13.79 15.14
N LEU A 21 4.90 -12.66 15.52
CA LEU A 21 5.76 -11.83 14.69
C LEU A 21 7.03 -12.64 14.40
N LYS A 22 7.09 -13.25 13.22
CA LYS A 22 8.34 -13.80 12.67
C LYS A 22 9.23 -12.63 12.27
N ASP A 23 10.20 -12.37 13.13
CA ASP A 23 11.58 -12.01 12.77
C ASP A 23 11.78 -10.74 11.92
N PHE A 24 12.20 -9.64 12.55
CA PHE A 24 13.58 -9.13 12.53
C PHE A 24 13.60 -7.65 12.97
N ARG A 25 14.53 -7.30 13.86
CA ARG A 25 14.81 -5.91 14.25
C ARG A 25 15.55 -5.19 13.12
N ALA A 26 15.22 -3.91 12.98
CA ALA A 26 15.93 -2.81 12.31
C ALA A 26 15.90 -2.79 10.78
N SER A 27 15.20 -1.79 10.25
CA SER A 27 15.79 -0.80 9.33
C SER A 27 14.84 0.39 9.26
N THR A 28 15.17 1.49 9.94
CA THR A 28 14.54 2.79 9.76
C THR A 28 14.95 3.44 8.43
N SER A 29 15.05 2.67 7.35
CA SER A 29 15.50 3.14 6.03
C SER A 29 14.83 2.47 4.82
N ASP A 30 14.08 1.37 4.98
CA ASP A 30 13.62 0.58 3.82
C ASP A 30 12.21 -0.01 4.02
N GLN A 31 11.27 0.79 4.52
CA GLN A 31 9.86 0.40 4.60
C GLN A 31 9.20 0.58 3.23
N SER A 32 9.40 -0.39 2.33
CA SER A 32 8.69 -0.48 1.06
C SER A 32 7.51 -1.44 1.21
N GLY A 33 6.28 -0.97 0.96
CA GLY A 33 5.10 -1.80 1.15
C GLY A 33 3.77 -1.08 0.96
N TRP A 34 2.72 -1.89 0.87
CA TRP A 34 1.33 -1.43 0.79
C TRP A 34 0.79 -1.06 2.18
N VAL A 35 0.19 0.12 2.28
CA VAL A 35 -0.43 0.64 3.51
C VAL A 35 -1.85 1.08 3.20
N GLU A 36 -2.81 0.59 3.97
CA GLU A 36 -4.19 1.05 3.91
C GLU A 36 -4.42 2.18 4.93
N SER A 37 -4.95 3.30 4.47
CA SER A 37 -5.33 4.43 5.30
C SER A 37 -6.67 5.00 4.84
N ASN A 38 -7.64 5.06 5.76
CA ASN A 38 -9.00 5.56 5.50
C ASN A 38 -9.70 4.89 4.28
N GLY A 39 -9.57 3.57 4.16
CA GLY A 39 -10.13 2.79 3.05
C GLY A 39 -9.45 3.02 1.69
N LYS A 40 -8.29 3.68 1.69
CA LYS A 40 -7.47 3.94 0.50
C LYS A 40 -6.13 3.25 0.66
N TRP A 41 -5.62 2.69 -0.44
CA TRP A 41 -4.33 2.02 -0.46
C TRP A 41 -3.25 2.96 -0.99
N TYR A 42 -2.09 2.93 -0.34
CA TYR A 42 -0.89 3.68 -0.70
C TYR A 42 0.28 2.72 -0.76
N PHE A 43 1.24 2.99 -1.64
CA PHE A 43 2.48 2.24 -1.68
C PHE A 43 3.61 3.15 -1.22
N TYR A 44 4.31 2.74 -0.17
CA TYR A 44 5.53 3.38 0.29
C TYR A 44 6.72 2.66 -0.32
N GLU A 45 7.74 3.41 -0.70
CA GLU A 45 9.03 2.89 -1.13
C GLU A 45 10.12 3.71 -0.42
N SER A 46 10.96 3.05 0.37
CA SER A 46 12.00 3.72 1.18
C SER A 46 11.48 4.87 2.07
N GLY A 47 10.21 4.78 2.50
CA GLY A 47 9.56 5.78 3.35
C GLY A 47 8.78 6.88 2.62
N ASP A 48 8.88 6.97 1.28
CA ASP A 48 8.13 7.93 0.47
C ASP A 48 6.92 7.29 -0.20
N VAL A 49 5.81 8.04 -0.31
CA VAL A 49 4.63 7.57 -1.05
C VAL A 49 4.90 7.62 -2.55
N LYS A 50 4.65 6.51 -3.23
CA LYS A 50 4.76 6.45 -4.69
C LYS A 50 3.48 6.93 -5.37
N THR A 51 3.67 7.49 -6.55
CA THR A 51 2.61 7.88 -7.47
C THR A 51 2.88 7.23 -8.83
N GLY A 52 1.86 7.12 -9.66
CA GLY A 52 1.94 6.47 -10.97
C GLY A 52 2.01 4.95 -10.88
N TRP A 53 2.70 4.35 -11.84
CA TRP A 53 2.79 2.89 -11.99
C TRP A 53 3.78 2.26 -11.02
N VAL A 54 3.31 1.28 -10.26
CA VAL A 54 4.12 0.50 -9.33
C VAL A 54 3.97 -0.98 -9.66
N LYS A 55 5.09 -1.71 -9.69
CA LYS A 55 5.10 -3.16 -9.89
C LYS A 55 5.45 -3.86 -8.58
N THR A 56 4.50 -4.64 -8.05
CA THR A 56 4.72 -5.48 -6.86
C THR A 56 4.26 -6.90 -7.14
N ASP A 57 5.03 -7.89 -6.68
CA ASP A 57 4.70 -9.32 -6.84
C ASP A 57 4.34 -9.72 -8.29
N GLY A 58 5.05 -9.14 -9.27
CA GLY A 58 4.81 -9.38 -10.70
C GLY A 58 3.57 -8.68 -11.29
N LYS A 59 2.75 -8.02 -10.48
CA LYS A 59 1.54 -7.28 -10.91
C LYS A 59 1.80 -5.78 -10.91
N TRP A 60 1.15 -5.08 -11.84
CA TRP A 60 1.20 -3.62 -11.91
C TRP A 60 0.02 -3.01 -11.19
N TYR A 61 0.23 -1.87 -10.56
CA TYR A 61 -0.77 -1.10 -9.84
C TYR A 61 -0.59 0.36 -10.20
N TYR A 62 -1.68 1.13 -10.19
CA TYR A 62 -1.63 2.56 -10.47
C TYR A 62 -2.01 3.36 -9.24
N LEU A 63 -1.17 4.31 -8.87
CA LEU A 63 -1.38 5.29 -7.82
C LEU A 63 -1.62 6.64 -8.48
N ASN A 64 -2.63 7.38 -8.05
CA ASN A 64 -2.85 8.73 -8.57
C ASN A 64 -1.79 9.71 -8.05
N ASP A 65 -1.91 10.99 -8.40
CA ASP A 65 -0.96 12.05 -7.99
C ASP A 65 -0.91 12.26 -6.46
N LEU A 66 -1.91 11.76 -5.72
CA LEU A 66 -1.98 11.77 -4.26
C LEU A 66 -1.47 10.47 -3.64
N GLY A 67 -0.96 9.53 -4.44
CA GLY A 67 -0.49 8.23 -3.99
C GLY A 67 -1.59 7.22 -3.70
N VAL A 68 -2.84 7.51 -4.05
CA VAL A 68 -3.99 6.64 -3.81
C VAL A 68 -4.12 5.61 -4.94
N MET A 69 -4.16 4.34 -4.57
CA MET A 69 -4.37 3.23 -5.51
C MET A 69 -5.70 3.39 -6.22
N GLN A 70 -5.66 3.30 -7.55
CA GLN A 70 -6.83 3.32 -8.40
C GLN A 70 -7.26 1.90 -8.78
N THR A 71 -8.55 1.74 -9.00
CA THR A 71 -9.17 0.55 -9.56
C THR A 71 -10.01 0.95 -10.78
N GLY A 72 -10.37 -0.01 -11.63
CA GLY A 72 -11.13 0.24 -12.85
C GLY A 72 -10.28 0.86 -13.97
N PHE A 73 -10.93 1.64 -14.84
CA PHE A 73 -10.28 2.23 -16.01
C PHE A 73 -9.47 3.47 -15.64
N VAL A 74 -8.17 3.44 -15.91
CA VAL A 74 -7.27 4.58 -15.77
C VAL A 74 -6.72 4.96 -17.13
N LYS A 75 -6.72 6.26 -17.44
CA LYS A 75 -6.06 6.80 -18.63
C LYS A 75 -4.68 7.30 -18.25
N PHE A 76 -3.64 6.67 -18.79
CA PHE A 76 -2.25 7.08 -18.59
C PHE A 76 -1.56 7.26 -19.94
N SER A 77 -0.90 8.40 -20.15
CA SER A 77 -0.18 8.71 -21.39
C SER A 77 -0.99 8.48 -22.69
N GLY A 78 -2.30 8.74 -22.65
CA GLY A 78 -3.19 8.58 -23.81
C GLY A 78 -3.74 7.16 -24.03
N SER A 79 -3.27 6.16 -23.28
CA SER A 79 -3.77 4.77 -23.32
C SER A 79 -4.66 4.48 -22.12
N TRP A 80 -5.65 3.60 -22.30
CA TRP A 80 -6.50 3.12 -21.22
C TRP A 80 -5.94 1.81 -20.66
N TYR A 81 -5.94 1.71 -19.33
CA TYR A 81 -5.50 0.53 -18.59
C TYR A 81 -6.61 0.14 -17.64
N TYR A 82 -6.90 -1.16 -17.58
CA TYR A 82 -7.89 -1.69 -16.66
C TYR A 82 -7.22 -2.31 -15.43
N LEU A 83 -7.53 -1.76 -14.26
CA LEU A 83 -7.13 -2.27 -12.96
C LEU A 83 -8.31 -3.05 -12.38
N SER A 84 -8.06 -4.26 -11.90
CA SER A 84 -9.08 -5.09 -11.27
C SER A 84 -9.58 -4.46 -9.96
N ASN A 85 -10.57 -5.07 -9.33
CA ASN A 85 -11.04 -4.65 -8.01
C ASN A 85 -9.94 -4.74 -6.92
N SER A 86 -8.89 -5.54 -7.15
CA SER A 86 -7.72 -5.61 -6.26
C SER A 86 -6.65 -4.57 -6.60
N GLY A 87 -6.88 -3.67 -7.57
CA GLY A 87 -5.91 -2.70 -8.07
C GLY A 87 -4.86 -3.28 -9.01
N ALA A 88 -4.88 -4.59 -9.28
CA ALA A 88 -3.91 -5.21 -10.18
C ALA A 88 -4.30 -4.94 -11.63
N MET A 89 -3.39 -4.37 -12.40
CA MET A 89 -3.52 -4.14 -13.82
C MET A 89 -3.64 -5.47 -14.54
N PHE A 90 -4.70 -5.59 -15.35
CA PHE A 90 -4.77 -6.65 -16.33
C PHE A 90 -3.72 -6.41 -17.41
N THR A 91 -2.80 -7.37 -17.55
CA THR A 91 -1.78 -7.37 -18.62
C THR A 91 -1.99 -8.58 -19.51
N GLY A 92 -2.21 -8.32 -20.79
CA GLY A 92 -2.39 -9.36 -21.79
C GLY A 92 -3.85 -9.73 -22.05
N TRP A 93 -4.02 -10.76 -22.86
CA TRP A 93 -5.32 -11.28 -23.24
C TRP A 93 -6.04 -11.94 -22.05
N GLY A 94 -6.89 -11.18 -21.38
CA GLY A 94 -7.80 -11.72 -20.36
C GLY A 94 -9.09 -12.24 -21.02
N THR A 95 -9.35 -13.53 -20.90
CA THR A 95 -10.64 -14.14 -21.27
C THR A 95 -11.55 -14.13 -20.05
N ASP A 96 -12.59 -13.30 -20.07
CA ASP A 96 -13.76 -13.40 -19.18
C ASP A 96 -14.78 -14.43 -19.73
N GLY A 97 -14.31 -15.48 -20.39
CA GLY A 97 -15.17 -16.53 -20.96
C GLY A 97 -16.09 -16.11 -22.11
N SER A 98 -16.15 -14.83 -22.51
CA SER A 98 -16.98 -14.38 -23.65
C SER A 98 -16.56 -13.08 -24.35
N ARG A 99 -15.58 -12.32 -23.87
CA ARG A 99 -15.11 -11.09 -24.57
C ARG A 99 -13.63 -10.86 -24.38
N TRP A 100 -12.98 -10.47 -25.48
CA TRP A 100 -11.59 -10.03 -25.52
C TRP A 100 -11.54 -8.52 -25.36
N PHE A 101 -10.58 -8.02 -24.58
CA PHE A 101 -10.30 -6.60 -24.43
C PHE A 101 -8.79 -6.37 -24.60
N TYR A 102 -8.42 -5.24 -25.23
CA TYR A 102 -7.04 -4.80 -25.48
C TYR A 102 -6.79 -3.46 -24.77
#